data_AF-A0A7S8MFL8-F1
#
_entry.id   AF-A0A7S8MFL8-F1
#
_cell.length_a   1.000
_cell.length_b   1.000
_cell.length_c   1.000
_cell.angle_alpha   90.00
_cell.angle_beta   90.00
_cell.angle_gamma   90.00
#
_symmetry.space_group_name_H-M   'P 1'
#
loop_
_entity.id
_entity.type
_entity.pdbx_description
1 polymer ?
#
loop_
_entity_poly.entity_id
_entity_poly.type
_entity_poly.pdbx_seq_one_letter_code
_entity_poly.pdbx_strand_id
1 'polypeptide(L)'
;TTLLSYHWILAWIGLEINTLAIIPLMTKNPHPRAIEAATKYFLTQAAASALILFSSIMNAWLTGEWAINTNMNPMPMVLLSIAIAMKLGVAPFHFWLPEVLQGSTLQTGLILSTWQKLAPMSLLIQLSENTNLFLMMTLGLLSTMIGGWGGINQTQLRKILAFSSIAHLGWMIAIVKMSPQLSLLNFIIYILMTSSLFLLFMNLNTKNITELSSSWFKTPTLISLSLLTLLSLSGLPPLTGFLPKWLIAQELVKQNLNMFTFVILMSTLLSLFFYLRLSYVMTLTLAP
;
A
#
# COMPACT_ATOMS: atom_id res chain seq x y z
N THR A 1 -0.76 -17.86 -9.64
CA THR A 1 -1.13 -17.76 -11.07
C THR A 1 -0.60 -16.48 -11.68
N THR A 2 -0.88 -15.31 -11.10
CA THR A 2 -0.37 -14.00 -11.59
C THR A 2 1.16 -13.88 -11.64
N LEU A 3 1.84 -14.31 -10.56
CA LEU A 3 3.30 -14.21 -10.44
C LEU A 3 4.08 -15.10 -11.44
N LEU A 4 3.45 -16.16 -11.91
CA LEU A 4 4.07 -17.20 -12.75
C LEU A 4 3.54 -17.17 -14.18
N SER A 5 2.54 -16.33 -14.48
CA SER A 5 1.91 -16.27 -15.79
C SER A 5 2.75 -15.45 -16.75
N TYR A 6 2.94 -15.96 -17.98
CA TYR A 6 3.50 -15.20 -19.10
C TYR A 6 2.42 -14.61 -20.02
N HIS A 7 1.14 -14.92 -19.78
CA HIS A 7 0.01 -14.55 -20.62
C HIS A 7 -0.96 -13.61 -19.90
N TRP A 8 -1.35 -12.49 -20.54
CA TRP A 8 -2.20 -11.45 -19.95
C TRP A 8 -3.52 -11.96 -19.37
N ILE A 9 -4.22 -12.82 -20.12
CA ILE A 9 -5.50 -13.41 -19.68
C ILE A 9 -5.33 -14.21 -18.39
N LEU A 10 -4.24 -14.98 -18.26
CA LEU A 10 -3.99 -15.76 -17.05
C LEU A 10 -3.65 -14.86 -15.85
N ALA A 11 -2.91 -13.78 -16.10
CA ALA A 11 -2.64 -12.77 -15.09
C ALA A 11 -3.94 -12.09 -14.62
N TRP A 12 -4.84 -11.76 -15.55
CA TRP A 12 -6.16 -11.19 -15.24
C TRP A 12 -7.03 -12.16 -14.44
N ILE A 13 -7.13 -13.43 -14.85
CA ILE A 13 -7.87 -14.46 -14.10
C ILE A 13 -7.35 -14.59 -12.67
N GLY A 14 -6.02 -14.58 -12.50
CA GLY A 14 -5.42 -14.65 -11.16
C GLY A 14 -5.77 -13.43 -10.28
N LEU A 15 -5.87 -12.23 -10.85
CA LEU A 15 -6.33 -11.05 -10.13
C LEU A 15 -7.82 -11.14 -9.77
N GLU A 16 -8.67 -11.68 -10.64
CA GLU A 16 -10.11 -11.85 -10.38
C GLU A 16 -10.41 -12.93 -9.34
N ILE A 17 -9.66 -14.03 -9.34
CA ILE A 17 -9.79 -15.03 -8.27
C ILE A 17 -9.45 -14.38 -6.92
N ASN A 18 -8.46 -13.48 -6.88
CA ASN A 18 -8.07 -12.80 -5.66
C ASN A 18 -9.15 -11.81 -5.16
N THR A 19 -9.82 -11.09 -6.08
CA THR A 19 -10.92 -10.17 -5.73
C THR A 19 -12.14 -10.94 -5.24
N LEU A 20 -12.50 -12.05 -5.88
CA LEU A 20 -13.66 -12.85 -5.48
C LEU A 20 -13.42 -13.60 -4.16
N ALA A 21 -12.22 -14.14 -3.94
CA ALA A 21 -11.90 -14.92 -2.75
C ALA A 21 -11.92 -14.11 -1.45
N ILE A 22 -11.63 -12.80 -1.49
CA ILE A 22 -11.59 -11.97 -0.28
C ILE A 22 -12.98 -11.49 0.17
N ILE A 23 -13.97 -11.43 -0.73
CA ILE A 23 -15.31 -10.89 -0.42
C ILE A 23 -15.99 -11.70 0.71
N PRO A 24 -16.04 -13.05 0.68
CA PRO A 24 -16.61 -13.83 1.77
C PRO A 24 -15.89 -13.63 3.11
N LEU A 25 -14.59 -13.36 3.09
CA LEU A 25 -13.83 -13.07 4.30
C LEU A 25 -14.23 -11.72 4.90
N MET A 26 -14.53 -10.72 4.07
CA MET A 26 -15.03 -9.41 4.54
C MET A 26 -16.43 -9.52 5.15
N THR A 27 -17.31 -10.33 4.56
CA THR A 27 -18.72 -10.48 4.99
C THR A 27 -18.95 -11.62 5.98
N LYS A 28 -17.88 -12.22 6.54
CA LYS A 28 -17.97 -13.35 7.48
C LYS A 28 -18.97 -13.10 8.62
N ASN A 29 -18.99 -11.87 9.14
CA ASN A 29 -20.02 -11.43 10.09
C ASN A 29 -20.92 -10.42 9.36
N PRO A 30 -22.19 -10.75 9.08
CA PRO A 30 -23.07 -9.86 8.33
C PRO A 30 -23.45 -8.65 9.19
N HIS A 31 -22.74 -7.54 8.97
CA HIS A 31 -22.99 -6.24 9.58
C HIS A 31 -23.03 -5.18 8.48
N PRO A 32 -23.88 -4.14 8.56
CA PRO A 32 -24.03 -3.15 7.48
C PRO A 32 -22.68 -2.54 7.03
N ARG A 33 -21.79 -2.21 7.97
CA ARG A 33 -20.43 -1.71 7.65
C ARG A 33 -19.55 -2.71 6.89
N ALA A 34 -19.69 -4.01 7.17
CA ALA A 34 -18.91 -5.04 6.48
C ALA A 34 -19.43 -5.24 5.05
N ILE A 35 -20.75 -5.15 4.86
CA ILE A 35 -21.39 -5.20 3.53
C ILE A 35 -21.03 -3.95 2.71
N GLU A 36 -21.06 -2.76 3.31
CA GLU A 36 -20.62 -1.51 2.67
C GLU A 36 -19.14 -1.58 2.26
N ALA A 37 -18.27 -2.10 3.13
CA ALA A 37 -16.85 -2.30 2.78
C ALA A 37 -16.69 -3.30 1.61
N ALA A 38 -17.40 -4.43 1.66
CA ALA A 38 -17.32 -5.44 0.60
C ALA A 38 -17.83 -4.91 -0.75
N THR A 39 -18.92 -4.14 -0.76
CA THR A 39 -19.47 -3.52 -1.98
C THR A 39 -18.54 -2.45 -2.56
N LYS A 40 -17.96 -1.57 -1.73
CA LYS A 40 -16.96 -0.58 -2.17
C LYS A 40 -15.70 -1.26 -2.74
N TYR A 41 -15.22 -2.30 -2.07
CA TYR A 41 -14.09 -3.09 -2.57
C TYR A 41 -14.40 -3.74 -3.91
N PHE A 42 -15.55 -4.43 -4.03
CA PHE A 42 -15.92 -5.11 -5.25
C PHE A 42 -16.04 -4.16 -6.44
N LEU A 43 -16.77 -3.04 -6.28
CA LEU A 43 -16.97 -2.08 -7.37
C LEU A 43 -15.67 -1.46 -7.86
N THR A 44 -14.79 -1.05 -6.94
CA THR A 44 -13.50 -0.47 -7.32
C THR A 44 -12.57 -1.48 -7.97
N GLN A 45 -12.52 -2.71 -7.46
CA GLN A 45 -11.65 -3.75 -7.99
C GLN A 45 -12.14 -4.34 -9.32
N ALA A 46 -13.45 -4.39 -9.54
CA ALA A 46 -14.07 -4.78 -10.81
C ALA A 46 -13.85 -3.72 -11.89
N ALA A 47 -13.96 -2.43 -11.55
CA ALA A 47 -13.62 -1.36 -12.49
C ALA A 47 -12.13 -1.41 -12.88
N ALA A 48 -11.25 -1.65 -11.91
CA ALA A 48 -9.82 -1.81 -12.16
C ALA A 48 -9.52 -3.05 -13.02
N SER A 49 -10.18 -4.19 -12.78
CA SER A 49 -9.96 -5.40 -13.58
C SER A 49 -10.50 -5.27 -15.00
N ALA A 50 -11.63 -4.57 -15.21
CA ALA A 50 -12.13 -4.23 -16.54
C ALA A 50 -11.12 -3.35 -17.30
N LEU A 51 -10.49 -2.37 -16.65
CA LEU A 51 -9.44 -1.56 -17.26
C LEU A 51 -8.18 -2.37 -17.60
N ILE A 52 -7.76 -3.33 -16.76
CA ILE A 52 -6.66 -4.25 -17.08
C ILE A 52 -6.99 -5.06 -18.33
N LEU A 53 -8.19 -5.64 -18.40
CA LEU A 53 -8.63 -6.40 -19.57
C LEU A 53 -8.64 -5.51 -20.82
N PHE A 54 -9.22 -4.31 -20.74
CA PHE A 54 -9.27 -3.35 -21.84
C PHE A 54 -7.88 -2.96 -22.34
N SER A 55 -6.94 -2.68 -21.43
CA SER A 55 -5.56 -2.35 -21.80
C SER A 55 -4.83 -3.52 -22.46
N SER A 56 -5.07 -4.75 -22.02
CA SER A 56 -4.44 -5.93 -22.62
C SER A 56 -5.03 -6.29 -23.99
N ILE A 57 -6.35 -6.13 -24.19
CA ILE A 57 -6.99 -6.27 -25.51
C ILE A 57 -6.47 -5.21 -26.48
N MET A 58 -6.37 -3.95 -26.03
CA MET A 58 -5.79 -2.87 -26.83
C MET A 58 -4.35 -3.18 -27.24
N ASN A 59 -3.53 -3.70 -26.32
CA ASN A 59 -2.16 -4.10 -26.65
C ASN A 59 -2.14 -5.26 -27.66
N ALA A 60 -2.91 -6.31 -27.41
CA ALA A 60 -3.00 -7.47 -28.30
C ALA A 60 -3.53 -7.11 -29.70
N TRP A 61 -4.43 -6.12 -29.81
CA TRP A 61 -4.89 -5.62 -31.10
C TRP A 61 -3.78 -4.89 -31.88
N LEU A 62 -2.88 -4.20 -31.19
CA LEU A 62 -1.77 -3.46 -31.82
C LEU A 62 -0.56 -4.35 -32.14
N THR A 63 -0.21 -5.28 -31.27
CA THR A 63 1.01 -6.12 -31.41
C THR A 63 0.72 -7.53 -31.90
N GLY A 64 -0.51 -8.01 -31.81
CA GLY A 64 -0.90 -9.39 -32.11
C GLY A 64 -0.53 -10.40 -31.02
N GLU A 65 0.04 -9.98 -29.89
CA GLU A 65 0.59 -10.86 -28.86
C GLU A 65 -0.03 -10.63 -27.48
N TRP A 66 -0.15 -11.73 -26.72
CA TRP A 66 -0.68 -11.74 -25.35
C TRP A 66 0.41 -11.94 -24.28
N ALA A 67 1.68 -11.86 -24.66
CA ALA A 67 2.80 -12.00 -23.73
C ALA A 67 2.96 -10.76 -22.83
N ILE A 68 3.37 -10.97 -21.57
CA ILE A 68 3.58 -9.89 -20.59
C ILE A 68 4.94 -9.19 -20.80
N ASN A 69 5.97 -9.94 -21.21
CA ASN A 69 7.35 -9.45 -21.29
C ASN A 69 7.68 -8.65 -22.56
N THR A 70 6.68 -8.33 -23.38
CA THR A 70 6.90 -7.63 -24.64
C THR A 70 6.73 -6.13 -24.47
N ASN A 71 7.41 -5.37 -25.33
CA ASN A 71 7.30 -3.91 -25.31
C ASN A 71 5.86 -3.50 -25.60
N MET A 72 5.25 -2.82 -24.64
CA MET A 72 3.90 -2.30 -24.75
C MET A 72 3.89 -0.93 -25.40
N ASN A 73 2.87 -0.69 -26.22
CA ASN A 73 2.58 0.66 -26.68
C ASN A 73 2.25 1.59 -25.51
N PRO A 74 2.56 2.90 -25.62
CA PRO A 74 2.51 3.82 -24.48
C PRO A 74 1.08 4.02 -23.98
N MET A 75 0.10 4.02 -24.89
CA MET A 75 -1.30 4.23 -24.55
C MET A 75 -1.90 3.06 -23.73
N PRO A 76 -1.83 1.78 -24.16
CA PRO A 76 -2.18 0.64 -23.32
C PRO A 76 -1.44 0.64 -21.97
N MET A 77 -0.16 1.00 -21.95
CA MET A 77 0.65 0.98 -20.74
C MET A 77 0.22 2.04 -19.71
N VAL A 78 -0.21 3.23 -20.15
CA VAL A 78 -0.79 4.25 -19.28
C VAL A 78 -2.10 3.76 -18.66
N LEU A 79 -2.99 3.15 -19.45
CA LEU A 79 -4.25 2.60 -18.93
C LEU A 79 -3.99 1.46 -17.93
N LEU A 80 -3.06 0.57 -18.25
CA LEU A 80 -2.68 -0.56 -17.41
C LEU A 80 -2.08 -0.09 -16.07
N SER A 81 -1.19 0.90 -16.11
CA SER A 81 -0.59 1.47 -14.89
C SER A 81 -1.62 2.16 -14.00
N ILE A 82 -2.58 2.90 -14.58
CA ILE A 82 -3.72 3.46 -13.84
C ILE A 82 -4.57 2.35 -13.20
N ALA A 83 -4.84 1.28 -13.94
CA ALA A 83 -5.64 0.17 -13.44
C ALA A 83 -4.95 -0.58 -12.27
N ILE A 84 -3.63 -0.80 -12.37
CA ILE A 84 -2.83 -1.37 -11.28
C ILE A 84 -2.80 -0.42 -10.08
N ALA A 85 -2.68 0.90 -10.31
CA ALA A 85 -2.72 1.92 -9.25
C ALA A 85 -4.08 1.91 -8.51
N MET A 86 -5.20 1.73 -9.23
CA MET A 86 -6.52 1.52 -8.62
C MET A 86 -6.55 0.28 -7.73
N LYS A 87 -6.03 -0.87 -8.21
CA LYS A 87 -5.98 -2.11 -7.43
C LYS A 87 -5.16 -1.97 -6.15
N LEU A 88 -4.03 -1.25 -6.20
CA LEU A 88 -3.15 -1.01 -5.06
C LEU A 88 -3.70 0.04 -4.07
N GLY A 89 -4.63 0.89 -4.50
CA GLY A 89 -5.18 1.98 -3.70
C GLY A 89 -4.26 3.20 -3.63
N VAL A 90 -3.58 3.51 -4.73
CA VAL A 90 -2.67 4.64 -4.86
C VAL A 90 -3.47 5.90 -5.18
N ALA A 91 -3.05 7.05 -4.66
CA ALA A 91 -3.73 8.31 -4.99
C ALA A 91 -3.64 8.63 -6.49
N PRO A 92 -4.71 9.14 -7.12
CA PRO A 92 -5.97 9.62 -6.53
C PRO A 92 -7.00 8.53 -6.19
N PHE A 93 -6.79 7.28 -6.61
CA PHE A 93 -7.74 6.15 -6.44
C PHE A 93 -7.75 5.51 -5.05
N HIS A 94 -7.24 6.22 -4.05
CA HIS A 94 -7.03 5.73 -2.69
C HIS A 94 -8.29 5.70 -1.81
N PHE A 95 -9.38 6.38 -2.20
CA PHE A 95 -10.54 6.62 -1.34
C PHE A 95 -11.21 5.35 -0.79
N TRP A 96 -11.16 4.24 -1.54
CA TRP A 96 -11.74 2.98 -1.09
C TRP A 96 -10.98 2.37 0.09
N LEU A 97 -9.66 2.54 0.16
CA LEU A 97 -8.80 1.76 1.03
C LEU A 97 -9.06 2.07 2.53
N PRO A 98 -9.12 3.34 2.99
CA PRO A 98 -9.45 3.65 4.39
C PRO A 98 -10.85 3.21 4.82
N GLU A 99 -11.83 3.27 3.92
CA GLU A 99 -13.21 2.90 4.23
C GLU A 99 -13.37 1.38 4.34
N VAL A 100 -12.80 0.64 3.38
CA VAL A 100 -12.83 -0.82 3.37
C VAL A 100 -12.12 -1.39 4.60
N LEU A 101 -10.92 -0.89 4.92
CA LEU A 101 -10.19 -1.35 6.11
C LEU A 101 -10.93 -1.04 7.41
N GLN A 102 -11.67 0.07 7.49
CA GLN A 102 -12.43 0.39 8.70
C GLN A 102 -13.65 -0.53 8.89
N GLY A 103 -14.32 -0.91 7.81
CA GLY A 103 -15.47 -1.81 7.83
C GLY A 103 -15.10 -3.29 8.01
N SER A 104 -13.83 -3.66 7.77
CA SER A 104 -13.34 -5.03 7.87
C SER A 104 -12.77 -5.38 9.26
N THR A 105 -12.61 -6.67 9.54
CA THR A 105 -11.90 -7.16 10.73
C THR A 105 -10.39 -6.89 10.63
N LEU A 106 -9.66 -6.94 11.75
CA LEU A 106 -8.19 -6.78 11.73
C LEU A 106 -7.51 -7.87 10.89
N GLN A 107 -7.99 -9.11 10.97
CA GLN A 107 -7.44 -10.23 10.19
C GLN A 107 -7.63 -10.04 8.68
N THR A 108 -8.81 -9.61 8.24
CA THR A 108 -9.06 -9.28 6.83
C THR A 108 -8.28 -8.05 6.39
N GLY A 109 -8.10 -7.07 7.28
CA GLY A 109 -7.27 -5.89 7.04
C GLY A 109 -5.79 -6.23 6.84
N LEU A 110 -5.26 -7.22 7.56
CA LEU A 110 -3.91 -7.75 7.33
C LEU A 110 -3.79 -8.33 5.92
N ILE A 111 -4.74 -9.18 5.51
CA ILE A 111 -4.73 -9.80 4.17
C ILE A 111 -4.86 -8.75 3.07
N LEU A 112 -5.73 -7.74 3.25
CA LEU A 112 -5.91 -6.63 2.31
C LEU A 112 -4.66 -5.75 2.18
N SER A 113 -3.98 -5.47 3.29
CA SER A 113 -2.83 -4.57 3.29
C SER A 113 -1.52 -5.23 2.83
N THR A 114 -1.45 -6.57 2.84
CA THR A 114 -0.25 -7.35 2.48
C THR A 114 -0.49 -8.21 1.24
N TRP A 115 -1.29 -9.27 1.38
CA TRP A 115 -1.48 -10.30 0.36
C TRP A 115 -2.12 -9.75 -0.92
N GLN A 116 -3.15 -8.92 -0.79
CA GLN A 116 -3.82 -8.32 -1.96
C GLN A 116 -2.90 -7.38 -2.75
N LYS A 117 -1.82 -6.87 -2.15
CA LYS A 117 -0.85 -6.00 -2.82
C LYS A 117 0.24 -6.76 -3.58
N LEU A 118 0.47 -8.05 -3.27
CA LEU A 118 1.54 -8.85 -3.89
C LEU A 118 1.38 -8.96 -5.41
N ALA A 119 0.22 -9.41 -5.88
CA ALA A 119 0.02 -9.66 -7.30
C ALA A 119 0.02 -8.38 -8.17
N PRO A 120 -0.64 -7.27 -7.78
CA PRO A 120 -0.54 -6.04 -8.54
C PRO A 120 0.88 -5.43 -8.52
N MET A 121 1.59 -5.52 -7.39
CA MET A 121 2.97 -5.01 -7.30
C MET A 121 3.94 -5.83 -8.17
N SER A 122 3.79 -7.16 -8.21
CA SER A 122 4.63 -7.99 -9.08
C SER A 122 4.44 -7.68 -10.56
N LEU A 123 3.20 -7.44 -11.00
CA LEU A 123 2.92 -7.03 -12.37
C LEU A 123 3.55 -5.67 -12.68
N LEU A 124 3.43 -4.70 -11.77
CA LEU A 124 4.03 -3.37 -11.94
C LEU A 124 5.56 -3.45 -12.05
N ILE A 125 6.21 -4.33 -11.28
CA ILE A 125 7.66 -4.58 -11.32
C ILE A 125 8.07 -5.22 -12.66
N GLN A 126 7.34 -6.25 -13.12
CA GLN A 126 7.61 -6.91 -14.40
C GLN A 126 7.51 -5.94 -15.59
N LEU A 127 6.62 -4.95 -15.49
CA LEU A 127 6.38 -3.97 -16.54
C LEU A 127 7.15 -2.68 -16.35
N SER A 128 8.04 -2.62 -15.35
CA SER A 128 8.71 -1.38 -14.92
C SER A 128 9.36 -0.63 -16.09
N GLU A 129 10.04 -1.34 -16.98
CA GLU A 129 10.70 -0.80 -18.16
C GLU A 129 9.76 -0.14 -19.18
N ASN A 130 8.49 -0.52 -19.23
CA ASN A 130 7.51 0.08 -20.16
C ASN A 130 6.74 1.24 -19.52
N THR A 131 6.77 1.36 -18.19
CA THR A 131 5.99 2.42 -17.48
C THR A 131 6.43 3.83 -17.87
N ASN A 132 5.48 4.77 -17.91
CA ASN A 132 5.77 6.19 -18.11
C ASN A 132 6.29 6.79 -16.79
N LEU A 133 7.50 7.35 -16.82
CA LEU A 133 8.15 7.95 -15.65
C LEU A 133 7.32 9.09 -15.04
N PHE A 134 6.79 10.00 -15.86
CA PHE A 134 6.04 11.15 -15.34
C PHE A 134 4.78 10.72 -14.59
N LEU A 135 4.09 9.71 -15.11
CA LEU A 135 2.91 9.14 -14.46
C LEU A 135 3.26 8.47 -13.12
N MET A 136 4.35 7.69 -13.07
CA MET A 136 4.78 7.04 -11.82
C MET A 136 5.20 8.05 -10.76
N MET A 137 5.92 9.09 -11.14
CA MET A 137 6.38 10.13 -10.22
C MET A 137 5.22 10.96 -9.67
N THR A 138 4.24 11.31 -10.51
CA THR A 138 3.04 12.06 -10.09
C THR A 138 2.17 11.24 -9.14
N LEU A 139 1.89 9.97 -9.46
CA LEU A 139 1.16 9.05 -8.56
C LEU A 139 1.91 8.84 -7.25
N GLY A 140 3.23 8.67 -7.30
CA GLY A 140 4.09 8.51 -6.13
C GLY A 140 4.02 9.71 -5.18
N LEU A 141 4.20 10.93 -5.70
CA LEU A 141 4.16 12.15 -4.90
C LEU A 141 2.78 12.45 -4.33
N LEU A 142 1.72 12.27 -5.13
CA LEU A 142 0.35 12.46 -4.65
C LEU A 142 0.02 11.50 -3.51
N SER A 143 0.44 10.24 -3.63
CA SER A 143 0.16 9.23 -2.59
C SER A 143 0.95 9.45 -1.30
N THR A 144 2.20 9.92 -1.35
CA THR A 144 2.92 10.28 -0.11
C THR A 144 2.30 11.49 0.58
N MET A 145 1.90 12.53 -0.17
CA MET A 145 1.23 13.72 0.37
C MET A 145 -0.11 13.37 1.02
N ILE A 146 -0.97 12.66 0.28
CA ILE A 146 -2.32 12.30 0.73
C ILE A 146 -2.27 11.28 1.87
N GLY A 147 -1.35 10.31 1.81
CA GLY A 147 -1.11 9.37 2.91
C GLY A 147 -0.63 10.09 4.18
N GLY A 148 0.22 11.10 4.05
CA GLY A 148 0.67 11.95 5.15
C GLY A 148 -0.50 12.71 5.79
N TRP A 149 -1.16 13.59 5.03
CA TRP A 149 -2.24 14.43 5.56
C TRP A 149 -3.46 13.64 6.02
N GLY A 150 -3.85 12.62 5.26
CA GLY A 150 -5.00 11.78 5.59
C GLY A 150 -4.84 11.04 6.92
N GLY A 151 -3.61 10.63 7.27
CA GLY A 151 -3.31 9.91 8.50
C GLY A 151 -3.34 10.77 9.77
N ILE A 152 -3.00 12.07 9.67
CA ILE A 152 -2.90 12.97 10.82
C ILE A 152 -4.23 13.09 11.56
N ASN A 153 -5.36 13.18 10.85
CA ASN A 153 -6.66 13.40 11.49
C ASN A 153 -7.42 12.12 11.88
N GLN A 154 -6.78 10.95 11.82
CA GLN A 154 -7.46 9.68 12.14
C GLN A 154 -7.23 9.24 13.58
N THR A 155 -8.31 8.83 14.24
CA THR A 155 -8.30 8.21 15.59
C THR A 155 -8.46 6.69 15.54
N GLN A 156 -8.90 6.16 14.39
CA GLN A 156 -9.13 4.74 14.17
C GLN A 156 -7.85 4.08 13.64
N LEU A 157 -7.34 3.04 14.31
CA LEU A 157 -6.06 2.41 13.98
C LEU A 157 -6.05 1.86 12.55
N ARG A 158 -7.16 1.28 12.10
CA ARG A 158 -7.31 0.72 10.75
C ARG A 158 -7.20 1.79 9.65
N LYS A 159 -7.74 2.99 9.89
CA LYS A 159 -7.57 4.12 8.95
C LYS A 159 -6.16 4.68 8.97
N ILE A 160 -5.50 4.72 10.13
CA ILE A 160 -4.08 5.14 10.19
C ILE A 160 -3.22 4.18 9.36
N LEU A 161 -3.42 2.86 9.52
CA LEU A 161 -2.73 1.85 8.71
C LEU A 161 -3.09 1.91 7.22
N ALA A 162 -4.31 2.33 6.89
CA ALA A 162 -4.70 2.59 5.51
C ALA A 162 -3.84 3.69 4.88
N PHE A 163 -3.79 4.85 5.53
CA PHE A 163 -3.05 6.01 5.04
C PHE A 163 -1.53 5.79 5.04
N SER A 164 -1.00 5.05 6.01
CA SER A 164 0.39 4.65 5.94
C SER A 164 0.67 3.74 4.76
N SER A 165 -0.22 2.79 4.45
CA SER A 165 -0.06 1.94 3.27
C SER A 165 -0.06 2.74 1.97
N ILE A 166 -0.85 3.81 1.88
CA ILE A 166 -0.89 4.72 0.73
C ILE A 166 0.45 5.47 0.62
N ALA A 167 0.98 5.98 1.74
CA ALA A 167 2.28 6.67 1.74
C ALA A 167 3.45 5.74 1.36
N HIS A 168 3.49 4.51 1.88
CA HIS A 168 4.55 3.56 1.54
C HIS A 168 4.48 3.11 0.07
N LEU A 169 3.27 2.89 -0.46
CA LEU A 169 3.09 2.62 -1.89
C LEU A 169 3.57 3.78 -2.77
N GLY A 170 3.43 5.03 -2.30
CA GLY A 170 3.95 6.19 -3.04
C GLY A 170 5.45 6.15 -3.25
N TRP A 171 6.21 5.76 -2.21
CA TRP A 171 7.65 5.53 -2.32
C TRP A 171 8.00 4.38 -3.27
N MET A 172 7.21 3.31 -3.25
CA MET A 172 7.45 2.17 -4.14
C MET A 172 7.23 2.60 -5.60
N ILE A 173 6.13 3.29 -5.90
CA ILE A 173 5.76 3.67 -7.26
C ILE A 173 6.71 4.71 -7.84
N ALA A 174 7.16 5.67 -7.03
CA ALA A 174 8.11 6.69 -7.47
C ALA A 174 9.41 6.08 -8.03
N ILE A 175 9.88 4.95 -7.47
CA ILE A 175 11.16 4.36 -7.85
C ILE A 175 11.04 3.19 -8.86
N VAL A 176 9.85 2.61 -9.06
CA VAL A 176 9.67 1.38 -9.87
C VAL A 176 10.33 1.47 -11.23
N LYS A 177 10.15 2.59 -11.94
CA LYS A 177 10.70 2.78 -13.29
C LYS A 177 12.23 2.82 -13.30
N MET A 178 12.85 3.41 -12.29
CA MET A 178 14.29 3.64 -12.26
C MET A 178 15.05 2.44 -11.70
N SER A 179 14.54 1.87 -10.61
CA SER A 179 15.13 0.67 -10.02
C SER A 179 14.03 -0.22 -9.42
N PRO A 180 13.51 -1.19 -10.18
CA PRO A 180 12.46 -2.10 -9.68
C PRO A 180 12.92 -2.87 -8.43
N GLN A 181 14.21 -3.16 -8.29
CA GLN A 181 14.75 -3.88 -7.14
C GLN A 181 14.63 -3.11 -5.82
N LEU A 182 14.81 -1.78 -5.82
CA LEU A 182 14.58 -0.96 -4.61
C LEU A 182 13.09 -0.90 -4.27
N SER A 183 12.20 -0.89 -5.28
CA SER A 183 10.76 -0.95 -5.03
C SER A 183 10.36 -2.26 -4.35
N LEU A 184 10.95 -3.39 -4.78
CA LEU A 184 10.74 -4.71 -4.18
C LEU A 184 11.26 -4.74 -2.74
N LEU A 185 12.46 -4.21 -2.49
CA LEU A 185 13.04 -4.12 -1.14
C LEU A 185 12.12 -3.37 -0.19
N ASN A 186 11.64 -2.19 -0.61
CA ASN A 186 10.70 -1.40 0.18
C ASN A 186 9.39 -2.15 0.43
N PHE A 187 8.87 -2.87 -0.58
CA PHE A 187 7.66 -3.67 -0.45
C PHE A 187 7.80 -4.83 0.54
N ILE A 188 8.93 -5.55 0.53
CA ILE A 188 9.21 -6.62 1.50
C ILE A 188 9.27 -6.06 2.92
N ILE A 189 10.02 -4.97 3.14
CA ILE A 189 10.11 -4.32 4.44
C ILE A 189 8.72 -3.87 4.90
N TYR A 190 7.94 -3.24 4.02
CA TYR A 190 6.57 -2.83 4.31
C TYR A 190 5.67 -4.01 4.73
N ILE A 191 5.70 -5.15 4.04
CA ILE A 191 4.90 -6.34 4.42
C ILE A 191 5.30 -6.84 5.82
N LEU A 192 6.59 -6.95 6.10
CA LEU A 192 7.09 -7.40 7.40
C LEU A 192 6.65 -6.46 8.53
N MET A 193 6.79 -5.15 8.32
CA MET A 193 6.42 -4.17 9.34
C MET A 193 4.91 -4.08 9.56
N THR A 194 4.12 -4.06 8.49
CA THR A 194 2.66 -3.99 8.60
C THR A 194 2.06 -5.24 9.20
N SER A 195 2.53 -6.43 8.81
CA SER A 195 2.08 -7.67 9.44
C SER A 195 2.37 -7.70 10.94
N SER A 196 3.55 -7.24 11.37
CA SER A 196 3.89 -7.12 12.80
C SER A 196 2.91 -6.23 13.57
N LEU A 197 2.52 -5.07 13.02
CA LEU A 197 1.56 -4.18 13.65
C LEU A 197 0.13 -4.74 13.69
N PHE A 198 -0.33 -5.36 12.60
CA PHE A 198 -1.65 -5.96 12.58
C PHE A 198 -1.75 -7.12 13.57
N LEU A 199 -0.72 -7.97 13.67
CA LEU A 199 -0.66 -9.04 14.67
C LEU A 199 -0.67 -8.48 16.10
N LEU A 200 0.04 -7.38 16.33
CA LEU A 200 0.03 -6.69 17.61
C LEU A 200 -1.37 -6.18 17.98
N PHE A 201 -2.06 -5.51 17.06
CA PHE A 201 -3.43 -5.04 17.30
C PHE A 201 -4.43 -6.18 17.47
N MET A 202 -4.21 -7.33 16.81
CA MET A 202 -5.02 -8.53 17.05
C MET A 202 -4.80 -9.09 18.46
N ASN A 203 -3.55 -9.17 18.93
CA ASN A 203 -3.25 -9.65 20.28
C ASN A 203 -3.80 -8.72 21.38
N LEU A 204 -3.80 -7.40 21.13
CA LEU A 204 -4.34 -6.41 22.06
C LEU A 204 -5.86 -6.20 21.94
N ASN A 205 -6.48 -6.70 20.87
CA ASN A 205 -7.89 -6.44 20.53
C ASN A 205 -8.27 -4.94 20.46
N THR A 206 -7.34 -4.07 20.04
CA THR A 206 -7.54 -2.62 20.00
C THR A 206 -7.93 -2.13 18.61
N LYS A 207 -8.91 -1.24 18.53
CA LYS A 207 -9.37 -0.62 17.27
C LYS A 207 -9.16 0.90 17.25
N ASN A 208 -9.13 1.53 18.43
CA ASN A 208 -9.02 2.97 18.62
C ASN A 208 -7.74 3.34 19.35
N ILE A 209 -7.27 4.59 19.16
CA ILE A 209 -6.13 5.14 19.90
C ILE A 209 -6.38 5.14 21.43
N THR A 210 -7.62 5.37 21.88
CA THR A 210 -7.96 5.39 23.31
C THR A 210 -7.93 4.01 23.96
N GLU A 211 -8.36 2.96 23.24
CA GLU A 211 -8.21 1.58 23.73
C GLU A 211 -6.73 1.19 23.77
N LEU A 212 -5.97 1.69 22.79
CA LEU A 212 -4.55 1.45 22.66
C LEU A 212 -3.76 2.03 23.84
N SER A 213 -4.11 3.20 24.39
CA SER A 213 -3.42 3.76 25.56
C SER A 213 -3.55 2.88 26.81
N SER A 214 -4.69 2.22 26.99
CA SER A 214 -4.91 1.32 28.14
C SER A 214 -4.10 0.02 28.08
N SER A 215 -3.48 -0.27 26.93
CA SER A 215 -2.79 -1.54 26.73
C SER A 215 -1.49 -1.66 27.53
N TRP A 216 -0.85 -0.55 27.89
CA TRP A 216 0.43 -0.54 28.63
C TRP A 216 0.37 -1.35 29.92
N PHE A 217 -0.73 -1.23 30.65
CA PHE A 217 -0.96 -1.96 31.90
C PHE A 217 -1.14 -3.46 31.70
N LYS A 218 -1.57 -3.92 30.52
CA LYS A 218 -1.86 -5.33 30.26
C LYS A 218 -0.63 -6.10 29.81
N THR A 219 0.14 -5.55 28.87
CA THR A 219 1.26 -6.26 28.23
C THR A 219 2.43 -5.31 27.91
N PRO A 220 3.16 -4.81 28.94
CA PRO A 220 4.18 -3.79 28.76
C PRO A 220 5.32 -4.22 27.83
N THR A 221 5.68 -5.51 27.83
CA THR A 221 6.72 -6.08 26.95
C THR A 221 6.34 -6.04 25.47
N LEU A 222 5.07 -6.30 25.14
CA LEU A 222 4.60 -6.24 23.76
C LEU A 222 4.59 -4.80 23.25
N ILE A 223 4.28 -3.85 24.12
CA ILE A 223 4.13 -2.45 23.76
C ILE A 223 5.48 -1.76 23.62
N SER A 224 6.47 -2.12 24.43
CA SER A 224 7.85 -1.66 24.21
C SER A 224 8.40 -2.14 22.87
N LEU A 225 8.09 -3.39 22.44
CA LEU A 225 8.43 -3.88 21.10
C LEU A 225 7.65 -3.17 19.99
N SER A 226 6.39 -2.82 20.24
CA SER A 226 5.54 -2.07 19.30
C SER A 226 6.09 -0.67 18.96
N LEU A 227 6.80 -0.06 19.90
CA LEU A 227 7.42 1.25 19.69
C LEU A 227 8.45 1.17 18.56
N LEU A 228 9.29 0.13 18.59
CA LEU A 228 10.31 -0.11 17.56
C LEU A 228 9.67 -0.34 16.18
N THR A 229 8.53 -1.02 16.12
CA THR A 229 7.83 -1.25 14.85
C THR A 229 7.14 0.01 14.29
N LEU A 230 6.58 0.86 15.15
CA LEU A 230 6.02 2.15 14.74
C LEU A 230 7.10 3.12 14.24
N LEU A 231 8.21 3.22 14.98
CA LEU A 231 9.33 4.11 14.61
C LEU A 231 10.03 3.63 13.33
N SER A 232 10.12 2.32 13.11
CA SER A 232 10.69 1.80 11.86
C SER A 232 9.78 2.08 10.66
N LEU A 233 8.46 1.98 10.78
CA LEU A 233 7.53 2.41 9.72
C LEU A 233 7.65 3.91 9.39
N SER A 234 7.87 4.74 10.42
CA SER A 234 8.16 6.17 10.20
C SER A 234 9.46 6.39 9.42
N GLY A 235 10.38 5.43 9.46
CA GLY A 235 11.66 5.47 8.76
C GLY A 235 12.69 6.33 9.47
N LEU A 236 12.79 6.23 10.79
CA LEU A 236 13.83 6.90 11.57
C LEU A 236 15.14 6.10 11.57
N PRO A 237 16.31 6.74 11.37
CA PRO A 237 17.59 6.10 11.69
C PRO A 237 17.65 5.85 13.21
N PRO A 238 18.12 4.69 13.72
CA PRO A 238 18.90 3.61 13.10
C PRO A 238 18.08 2.38 12.64
N LEU A 239 16.77 2.50 12.43
CA LEU A 239 15.88 1.35 12.20
C LEU A 239 15.80 0.92 10.73
N THR A 240 15.38 -0.33 10.50
CA THR A 240 15.34 -0.96 9.17
C THR A 240 14.47 -0.23 8.15
N GLY A 241 13.37 0.41 8.57
CA GLY A 241 12.49 1.13 7.65
C GLY A 241 13.05 2.46 7.12
N PHE A 242 14.15 2.95 7.66
CA PHE A 242 14.89 4.08 7.07
C PHE A 242 15.64 3.66 5.80
N LEU A 243 16.19 2.44 5.77
CA LEU A 243 17.01 1.91 4.69
C LEU A 243 16.38 2.07 3.29
N PRO A 244 15.12 1.64 3.02
CA PRO A 244 14.55 1.78 1.70
C PRO A 244 14.35 3.23 1.29
N LYS A 245 13.90 4.11 2.21
CA LYS A 245 13.69 5.54 1.91
C LYS A 245 15.00 6.23 1.57
N TRP A 246 16.06 5.91 2.31
CA TRP A 246 17.39 6.44 2.08
C TRP A 246 17.97 6.00 0.74
N LEU A 247 17.94 4.69 0.43
CA LEU A 247 18.43 4.18 -0.85
C LEU A 247 17.63 4.72 -2.04
N ILE A 248 16.31 4.82 -1.91
CA ILE A 248 15.47 5.43 -2.96
C ILE A 248 15.84 6.90 -3.17
N ALA A 249 16.01 7.67 -2.09
CA ALA A 249 16.42 9.07 -2.19
C ALA A 249 17.80 9.21 -2.87
N GLN A 250 18.75 8.32 -2.54
CA GLN A 250 20.06 8.31 -3.18
C GLN A 250 19.94 8.05 -4.69
N GLU A 251 19.14 7.08 -5.11
CA GLU A 251 18.98 6.73 -6.52
C GLU A 251 18.29 7.84 -7.32
N LEU A 252 17.28 8.50 -6.73
CA LEU A 252 16.63 9.65 -7.35
C LEU A 252 17.57 10.86 -7.51
N VAL A 253 18.47 11.10 -6.53
CA VAL A 253 19.49 12.15 -6.65
C VAL A 253 20.51 11.83 -7.75
N LYS A 254 20.92 10.56 -7.90
CA LYS A 254 21.80 10.15 -9.01
C LYS A 254 21.19 10.44 -10.39
N GLN A 255 19.86 10.40 -10.48
CA GLN A 255 19.11 10.67 -11.71
C GLN A 255 18.77 12.17 -11.88
N ASN A 256 19.43 13.06 -11.14
CA ASN A 256 19.26 14.52 -11.14
C ASN A 256 17.85 15.01 -10.73
N LEU A 257 17.06 14.20 -10.02
CA LEU A 257 15.70 14.55 -9.57
C LEU A 257 15.68 15.23 -8.19
N ASN A 258 16.60 16.15 -7.93
CA ASN A 258 16.83 16.72 -6.59
C ASN A 258 15.61 17.46 -6.01
N MET A 259 14.85 18.16 -6.84
CA MET A 259 13.65 18.86 -6.34
C MET A 259 12.55 17.88 -5.93
N PHE A 260 12.39 16.80 -6.71
CA PHE A 260 11.41 15.77 -6.38
C PHE A 260 11.80 15.03 -5.09
N THR A 261 13.09 14.69 -4.91
CA THR A 261 13.56 14.03 -3.69
C THR A 261 13.34 14.88 -2.45
N PHE A 262 13.57 16.20 -2.56
CA PHE A 262 13.30 17.11 -1.47
C PHE A 262 11.81 17.10 -1.06
N VAL A 263 10.91 17.21 -2.03
CA VAL A 263 9.46 17.25 -1.76
C VAL A 263 8.95 15.92 -1.18
N ILE A 264 9.37 14.78 -1.74
CA ILE A 264 8.93 13.47 -1.26
C ILE A 264 9.47 13.20 0.16
N LEU A 265 10.71 13.63 0.47
CA LEU A 265 11.25 13.55 1.83
C LEU A 265 10.45 14.42 2.80
N MET A 266 10.13 15.67 2.46
CA MET A 266 9.30 16.53 3.30
C MET A 266 7.92 15.92 3.56
N SER A 267 7.32 15.27 2.56
CA SER A 267 6.04 14.57 2.73
C SER A 267 6.11 13.40 3.73
N THR A 268 7.29 12.77 3.92
CA THR A 268 7.43 11.70 4.93
C THR A 268 7.44 12.20 6.36
N LEU A 269 7.78 13.46 6.61
CA LEU A 269 7.70 14.03 7.95
C LEU A 269 6.25 14.09 8.44
N LEU A 270 5.29 14.24 7.53
CA LEU A 270 3.86 14.19 7.84
C LEU A 270 3.45 12.80 8.33
N SER A 271 3.96 11.73 7.70
CA SER A 271 3.65 10.37 8.15
C SER A 271 4.32 10.04 9.46
N LEU A 272 5.55 10.52 9.65
CA LEU A 272 6.27 10.42 10.91
C LEU A 272 5.50 11.06 12.07
N PHE A 273 4.84 12.21 11.87
CA PHE A 273 4.05 12.86 12.92
C PHE A 273 2.97 11.97 13.52
N PHE A 274 2.14 11.32 12.69
CA PHE A 274 1.05 10.49 13.23
C PHE A 274 1.57 9.19 13.87
N TYR A 275 2.72 8.69 13.43
CA TYR A 275 3.41 7.56 14.08
C TYR A 275 3.97 7.96 15.43
N LEU A 276 4.61 9.13 15.54
CA LEU A 276 5.10 9.66 16.82
C LEU A 276 3.95 9.87 17.81
N ARG A 277 2.81 10.39 17.34
CA ARG A 277 1.60 10.51 18.15
C ARG A 277 1.13 9.15 18.66
N LEU A 278 1.10 8.12 17.80
CA LEU A 278 0.73 6.76 18.21
C LEU A 278 1.70 6.19 19.25
N SER A 279 3.01 6.35 19.04
CA SER A 279 4.00 5.91 20.04
C SER A 279 3.82 6.65 21.35
N TYR A 280 3.58 7.96 21.33
CA TYR A 280 3.40 8.75 22.54
C TYR A 280 2.21 8.24 23.36
N VAL A 281 1.07 7.99 22.72
CA VAL A 281 -0.12 7.46 23.39
C VAL A 281 0.08 6.03 23.90
N MET A 282 0.93 5.25 23.24
CA MET A 282 1.23 3.86 23.64
C MET A 282 2.17 3.76 24.83
N THR A 283 3.20 4.61 24.92
CA THR A 283 4.32 4.40 25.84
C THR A 283 4.57 5.56 26.80
N LEU A 284 4.15 6.79 26.48
CA LEU A 284 4.64 8.00 27.15
C LEU A 284 3.57 8.81 27.88
N THR A 285 2.35 8.30 28.02
CA THR A 285 1.35 8.96 28.87
C THR A 285 1.28 8.31 30.24
N LEU A 286 1.64 9.15 31.21
CA LEU A 286 1.41 9.16 32.66
C LEU A 286 0.52 8.03 33.25
N ALA A 287 0.89 7.60 34.46
CA ALA A 287 0.02 6.84 35.35
C ALA A 287 -1.39 7.45 35.39
N PRO A 288 -2.44 6.61 35.50
CA PRO A 288 -3.84 7.03 35.40
C PRO A 288 -4.21 8.16 36.34
#